data_AF-A0A1F6VF49-F1
#
_entry.id   AF-A0A1F6VF49-F1
#
_cell.length_a   1.000
_cell.length_b   1.000
_cell.length_c   1.000
_cell.angle_alpha   90.00
_cell.angle_beta   90.00
_cell.angle_gamma   90.00
#
_symmetry.space_group_name_H-M   'P 1'
#
loop_
_entity.id
_entity.type
_entity.pdbx_description
1 polymer ?
#
loop_
_entity_poly.entity_id
_entity_poly.type
_entity_poly.pdbx_seq_one_letter_code
_entity_poly.pdbx_strand_id
1 'polypeptide(L)' 'MKTKKENLKDMKGDELNKKLAILQENARVIRFKAEGAKSKNVKESVTLRKQIARVLTELRARSVQK' A
#
# COMPACT_ATOMS: atom_id res chain seq x y z
N MET A 1 2.28 -10.60 -14.84
CA MET A 1 1.38 -11.21 -13.85
C MET A 1 0.35 -10.19 -13.41
N LYS A 2 -0.94 -10.46 -13.67
CA LYS A 2 -2.07 -9.61 -13.27
C LYS A 2 -2.22 -9.71 -11.74
N THR A 3 -1.69 -8.74 -11.00
CA THR A 3 -1.83 -8.74 -9.53
C THR A 3 -3.30 -8.65 -9.18
N LYS A 4 -3.80 -9.72 -8.56
CA LYS A 4 -5.16 -9.86 -8.04
C LYS A 4 -5.48 -8.60 -7.24
N LYS A 5 -6.55 -7.86 -7.60
CA LYS A 5 -7.03 -6.75 -6.78
C LYS A 5 -7.44 -7.38 -5.43
N GLU A 6 -6.68 -7.15 -4.38
CA GLU A 6 -7.10 -7.56 -3.04
C GLU A 6 -8.44 -6.90 -2.73
N ASN A 7 -9.42 -7.70 -2.30
CA ASN A 7 -10.71 -7.19 -1.84
C ASN A 7 -10.52 -6.56 -0.47
N LEU A 8 -10.23 -5.26 -0.46
CA LEU A 8 -10.09 -4.44 0.75
C LEU A 8 -11.42 -4.22 1.49
N LYS A 9 -12.54 -4.57 0.84
CA LYS A 9 -13.91 -4.41 1.37
C LYS A 9 -14.24 -5.40 2.49
N ASP A 10 -13.70 -6.62 2.43
CA ASP A 10 -14.05 -7.68 3.38
C ASP A 10 -13.15 -7.71 4.62
N MET A 11 -12.12 -6.85 4.67
CA MET A 11 -11.13 -6.83 5.76
C MET A 11 -11.61 -6.06 6.98
N LYS A 12 -11.18 -6.48 8.18
CA LYS A 12 -11.46 -5.76 9.42
C LYS A 12 -10.65 -4.45 9.48
N GLY A 13 -11.19 -3.41 10.13
CA GLY A 13 -10.52 -2.09 10.23
C GLY A 13 -9.10 -2.18 10.82
N ASP A 14 -8.91 -3.07 11.80
CA ASP A 14 -7.60 -3.30 12.44
C ASP A 14 -6.57 -3.92 11.47
N GLU A 15 -7.03 -4.79 10.56
CA GLU A 15 -6.17 -5.42 9.56
C GLU A 15 -5.76 -4.44 8.44
N LEU A 16 -6.66 -3.52 8.09
CA LEU A 16 -6.37 -2.42 7.15
C LEU A 16 -5.27 -1.51 7.71
N ASN A 17 -5.32 -1.19 9.01
CA ASN A 17 -4.29 -0.40 9.67
C ASN A 17 -2.93 -1.12 9.72
N LYS A 18 -2.92 -2.42 10.01
CA LYS A 18 -1.70 -3.24 9.95
C LYS A 18 -1.12 -3.29 8.53
N LYS A 19 -1.96 -3.49 7.51
CA LYS A 19 -1.53 -3.46 6.11
C LYS A 19 -0.96 -2.09 5.72
N LEU A 20 -1.56 -1.00 6.19
CA LEU A 20 -1.07 0.35 5.93
C LEU A 20 0.34 0.55 6.48
N ALA A 21 0.60 0.12 7.72
CA ALA A 21 1.94 0.20 8.33
C ALA A 21 2.98 -0.57 7.51
N ILE A 22 2.67 -1.81 7.14
CA ILE A 22 3.57 -2.67 6.33
C ILE A 22 3.86 -2.03 4.95
N LEU A 23 2.84 -1.49 4.28
CA LEU A 23 3.01 -0.84 2.98
C LEU A 23 3.87 0.43 3.07
N GLN A 24 3.73 1.21 4.14
CA GLN A 24 4.56 2.40 4.37
C GLN A 24 6.02 2.04 4.66
N GLU A 25 6.26 0.99 5.45
CA GLU A 25 7.60 0.49 5.71
C GLU A 25 8.27 0.00 4.42
N ASN A 26 7.56 -0.78 3.62
CA ASN A 26 8.05 -1.22 2.31
C ASN A 26 8.39 -0.03 1.38
N ALA A 27 7.55 1.01 1.37
CA ALA A 27 7.83 2.22 0.61
C ALA A 27 9.11 2.93 1.09
N ARG A 28 9.33 2.98 2.41
CA ARG A 28 10.55 3.53 3.02
C ARG A 28 11.78 2.71 2.65
N VAL A 29 11.72 1.37 2.77
CA VAL A 29 12.82 0.47 2.40
C VAL A 29 13.21 0.63 0.93
N ILE A 30 12.23 0.80 0.03
CA ILE A 30 12.51 1.05 -1.39
C ILE A 30 13.22 2.39 -1.59
N ARG A 31 12.84 3.45 -0.87
CA ARG A 31 13.55 4.75 -0.95
C ARG A 31 15.01 4.61 -0.52
N PHE A 32 15.26 3.96 0.62
CA PHE A 32 16.62 3.71 1.10
C PHE A 32 17.44 2.84 0.14
N LYS A 33 16.85 1.77 -0.42
CA LYS A 33 17.52 0.93 -1.41
C LYS A 33 17.84 1.70 -2.69
N ALA A 34 17.00 2.63 -3.10
CA ALA A 34 17.20 3.43 -4.31
C ALA A 34 18.38 4.42 -4.20
N GLU A 35 18.73 4.86 -2.99
CA GLU A 35 19.89 5.73 -2.76
C GLU A 35 21.22 4.99 -2.93
N GLY A 36 21.28 3.71 -2.54
CA GLY A 36 22.49 2.89 -2.66
C GLY A 36 22.70 2.27 -4.05
N ALA A 37 21.61 1.86 -4.71
CA ALA A 37 21.67 1.32 -6.08
C ALA A 37 20.31 1.45 -6.77
N LYS A 38 20.30 1.80 -8.07
CA LYS A 38 19.06 1.82 -8.84
C LYS A 38 18.45 0.42 -8.92
N SER A 39 17.32 0.22 -8.25
CA SER A 39 16.54 -1.02 -8.38
C SER A 39 16.12 -1.21 -9.84
N LYS A 40 16.28 -2.43 -10.35
CA LYS A 40 15.83 -2.82 -11.70
C LYS A 40 14.33 -2.66 -11.87
N ASN A 41 13.56 -2.72 -10.78
CA ASN A 41 12.10 -2.61 -10.80
C ASN A 41 11.63 -1.18 -10.50
N VAL A 42 11.61 -0.34 -11.53
CA VAL A 42 11.19 1.07 -11.43
C VAL A 42 9.72 1.22 -11.02
N LYS A 43 8.87 0.23 -11.35
CA LYS A 43 7.41 0.30 -11.15
C LYS A 43 6.97 -0.06 -9.73
N GLU A 44 7.84 -0.67 -8.92
CA GLU A 44 7.55 -1.13 -7.57
C GLU A 44 7.09 0.00 -6.64
N SER A 45 7.75 1.16 -6.71
CA SER A 45 7.40 2.34 -5.92
C SER A 45 6.01 2.88 -6.28
N VAL A 46 5.69 2.92 -7.58
CA VAL A 46 4.40 3.41 -8.09
C VAL A 46 3.27 2.47 -7.67
N THR A 47 3.50 1.15 -7.72
CA THR A 47 2.50 0.16 -7.29
C THR A 47 2.22 0.25 -5.80
N LEU A 48 3.24 0.39 -4.96
CA LEU A 48 3.10 0.55 -3.52
C LEU A 48 2.33 1.82 -3.15
N ARG A 49 2.65 2.96 -3.78
CA ARG A 49 1.89 4.21 -3.57
C ARG A 49 0.40 4.05 -3.91
N LYS A 50 0.09 3.35 -5.01
CA LYS A 50 -1.31 3.07 -5.41
C LYS A 50 -2.02 2.16 -4.41
N GLN A 51 -1.32 1.19 -3.82
CA GLN A 51 -1.89 0.33 -2.78
C GLN A 51 -2.18 1.10 -1.49
N ILE A 52 -1.24 1.95 -1.04
CA ILE A 52 -1.45 2.83 0.13
C ILE A 52 -2.67 3.73 -0.07
N ALA A 53 -2.78 4.37 -1.25
CA ALA A 53 -3.92 5.23 -1.57
C ALA A 53 -5.26 4.49 -1.52
N ARG A 54 -5.32 3.24 -2.00
CA ARG A 54 -6.54 2.41 -1.94
C ARG A 54 -6.93 2.08 -0.49
N VAL A 55 -5.97 1.72 0.35
CA VAL A 55 -6.21 1.44 1.78
C VAL A 55 -6.73 2.67 2.50
N LEU A 56 -6.10 3.84 2.27
CA LEU A 56 -6.56 5.12 2.84
C LEU A 56 -7.96 5.50 2.38
N THR A 57 -8.27 5.27 1.09
CA THR A 57 -9.61 5.54 0.53
C THR A 57 -10.67 4.68 1.20
N GLU A 58 -10.39 3.39 1.39
CA GLU A 58 -11.30 2.45 2.05
C GLU A 58 -11.53 2.82 3.53
N LEU A 59 -10.46 3.18 4.25
CA LEU A 59 -10.57 3.67 5.63
C LEU A 59 -11.45 4.93 5.72
N ARG A 60 -11.26 5.88 4.78
CA ARG A 60 -12.08 7.09 4.73
C ARG A 60 -13.53 6.79 4.37
N ALA A 61 -13.78 5.94 3.39
CA ALA A 61 -15.14 5.57 2.97
C ALA A 61 -15.94 4.96 4.14
N ARG A 62 -15.31 4.09 4.93
CA ARG A 62 -15.91 3.50 6.14
C ARG A 62 -16.19 4.52 7.24
N SER A 63 -15.33 5.53 7.39
CA SER A 63 -15.54 6.59 8.38
C SER A 63 -16.68 7.56 8.02
N VAL A 64 -16.99 7.70 6.72
CA VAL A 64 -18.01 8.62 6.19
C VAL A 64 -19.39 7.97 6.07
N GLN A 65 -19.46 6.64 5.96
CA GLN A 65 -20.72 5.87 5.91
C GLN A 65 -21.37 5.64 7.28
N LYS A 66 -20.76 6.13 8.35
CA LYS A 66 -21.25 6.02 9.72
C LYS A 66 -21.96 7.31 10.12
#